data_AF-A0A0G0T953-F1
#
_entry.id   AF-A0A0G0T953-F1
#
_cell.length_a   1.000
_cell.length_b   1.000
_cell.length_c   1.000
_cell.angle_alpha   90.00
_cell.angle_beta   90.00
_cell.angle_gamma   90.00
#
_symmetry.space_group_name_H-M   'P 1'
#
loop_
_entity.id
_entity.type
_entity.pdbx_description
1 polymer ?
#
loop_
_entity_poly.entity_id
_entity_poly.type
_entity_poly.pdbx_seq_one_letter_code
_entity_poly.pdbx_strand_id
1 'polypeptide(L)' 'MGNQKPVLYIGVTSNLINRIARHRSGFGSMFSSKYKTYKLLYYEVFEEILEAIKREKQLKNCIENGRLI' A
#
# COMPACT_ATOMS: atom_id res chain seq x y z
N MET A 1 20.60 -11.31 -14.40
CA MET A 1 20.35 -10.25 -13.41
C MET A 1 18.94 -10.42 -12.90
N GLY A 2 18.75 -10.68 -11.60
CA GLY A 2 17.45 -11.05 -11.04
C GLY A 2 16.47 -9.88 -11.10
N ASN A 3 15.32 -10.08 -11.76
CA ASN A 3 14.20 -9.15 -11.74
C ASN A 3 13.64 -9.03 -10.30
N GLN A 4 14.20 -8.13 -9.50
CA GLN A 4 13.61 -7.75 -8.22
C GLN A 4 12.40 -6.86 -8.50
N LYS A 5 11.24 -7.48 -8.72
CA LYS A 5 9.97 -6.74 -8.82
C LYS A 5 9.74 -6.03 -7.46
N PRO A 6 9.65 -4.70 -7.42
CA PRO A 6 9.37 -3.99 -6.18
C PRO A 6 8.00 -4.42 -5.65
N VAL A 7 7.95 -4.76 -4.36
CA VAL A 7 6.69 -5.12 -3.70
C VAL A 7 6.01 -3.84 -3.22
N LEU A 8 4.84 -3.57 -3.79
CA LEU A 8 4.03 -2.40 -3.47
C LEU A 8 2.86 -2.82 -2.58
N TYR A 9 2.63 -2.04 -1.54
CA TYR A 9 1.43 -2.15 -0.71
C TYR A 9 0.45 -1.07 -1.13
N ILE A 10 -0.79 -1.45 -1.43
CA ILE A 10 -1.84 -0.50 -1.83
C ILE A 10 -3.05 -0.73 -0.93
N GLY A 11 -3.52 0.33 -0.29
CA GLY A 11 -4.70 0.23 0.56
C GLY A 11 -5.25 1.57 0.97
N VAL A 12 -6.48 1.54 1.46
CA VAL A 12 -7.20 2.71 1.97
C VAL A 12 -7.08 2.79 3.49
N THR A 13 -7.01 4.02 4.02
CA THR A 13 -7.03 4.28 5.46
C THR A 13 -7.61 5.65 5.76
N SER A 14 -8.34 5.76 6.87
CA SER A 14 -8.79 7.04 7.44
C SER A 14 -7.70 7.77 8.22
N ASN A 15 -6.58 7.11 8.56
CA ASN A 15 -5.48 7.72 9.30
C ASN A 15 -4.13 7.27 8.74
N LEU A 16 -3.59 8.10 7.84
CA LEU A 16 -2.33 7.85 7.14
C LEU A 16 -1.13 7.76 8.10
N ILE A 17 -1.06 8.64 9.11
CA ILE A 17 0.04 8.67 10.08
C ILE A 17 0.12 7.36 10.86
N ASN A 18 -1.03 6.90 11.39
CA ASN A 18 -1.10 5.65 12.13
C ASN A 18 -0.74 4.46 11.23
N ARG A 19 -1.20 4.44 9.98
CA ARG A 19 -0.84 3.38 9.02
C ARG A 19 0.67 3.33 8.80
N ILE A 20 1.32 4.47 8.56
CA ILE A 20 2.78 4.53 8.38
C ILE A 20 3.51 4.07 9.63
N ALA A 21 3.08 4.53 10.82
CA ALA A 21 3.69 4.13 12.09
C ALA A 21 3.58 2.62 12.33
N ARG A 22 2.43 2.01 12.04
CA ARG A 22 2.22 0.55 12.15
C ARG A 22 3.08 -0.23 11.15
N HIS A 23 3.19 0.26 9.91
CA HIS A 23 4.09 -0.36 8.92
C HIS A 23 5.55 -0.29 9.38
N ARG A 24 6.04 0.87 9.82
CA ARG A 24 7.44 1.07 10.25
C ARG A 24 7.80 0.29 11.52
N SER A 25 6.86 0.13 12.44
CA SER A 25 7.06 -0.60 13.69
C SER A 25 6.95 -2.12 13.56
N GLY A 26 6.57 -2.63 12.39
CA GLY A 26 6.35 -4.07 12.17
C GLY A 26 5.09 -4.62 12.85
N PHE A 27 4.29 -3.77 13.51
CA PHE A 27 2.95 -4.08 14.06
C PHE A 27 1.83 -3.94 13.02
N GLY A 28 2.19 -3.75 11.76
CA GLY A 28 1.29 -3.83 10.61
C GLY A 28 0.93 -5.29 10.29
N SER A 29 0.54 -5.54 9.04
CA SER A 29 0.34 -6.91 8.58
C SER A 29 1.66 -7.68 8.61
N MET A 30 1.60 -9.00 8.87
CA MET A 30 2.75 -9.92 8.76
C MET A 30 3.51 -9.75 7.44
N PHE A 31 2.79 -9.34 6.39
CA PHE A 31 3.34 -9.00 5.09
C PHE A 31 4.19 -7.71 5.10
N SER A 32 3.71 -6.63 5.73
CA SER A 32 4.44 -5.36 5.77
C SER A 32 5.79 -5.50 6.47
N SER A 33 5.85 -6.36 7.49
CA SER A 33 7.09 -6.71 8.20
C SER A 33 8.00 -7.61 7.35
N LYS A 34 7.43 -8.55 6.57
CA LYS A 34 8.17 -9.46 5.68
C LYS A 34 8.82 -8.74 4.49
N TYR A 35 8.10 -7.79 3.89
CA TYR A 35 8.55 -7.10 2.67
C TYR A 35 9.03 -5.67 2.92
N LYS A 36 9.08 -5.24 4.18
CA LYS A 36 9.61 -3.94 4.63
C LYS A 36 9.00 -2.76 3.87
N THR A 37 7.67 -2.76 3.70
CA THR A 37 6.91 -1.72 2.98
C THR A 37 6.77 -0.45 3.83
N TYR A 38 7.89 0.21 4.12
CA TYR A 38 7.98 1.33 5.06
C TYR A 38 7.99 2.71 4.37
N LYS A 39 8.30 2.73 3.08
CA LYS A 39 8.41 3.97 2.30
C LYS A 39 7.05 4.32 1.73
N LEU A 40 6.50 5.46 2.16
CA LEU A 40 5.35 6.06 1.49
C LEU A 40 5.84 6.71 0.19
N LEU A 41 5.36 6.25 -0.95
CA LEU A 41 5.69 6.83 -2.26
C LEU A 41 4.61 7.80 -2.74
N TYR A 42 3.36 7.53 -2.41
CA TYR A 42 2.21 8.23 -2.94
C TYR A 42 0.99 8.08 -2.02
N TYR A 43 0.16 9.12 -1.94
CA TYR A 43 -1.14 9.10 -1.27
C TYR A 43 -2.11 10.05 -1.98
N GLU A 44 -3.39 9.72 -1.90
CA GLU A 44 -4.51 10.55 -2.37
C GLU A 44 -5.51 10.68 -1.23
N VAL A 45 -6.20 11.82 -1.15
CA VAL A 45 -7.26 12.07 -0.16
C VAL A 45 -8.58 12.16 -0.90
N PHE A 46 -9.59 11.49 -0.37
CA PHE A 46 -10.95 11.47 -0.88
C PHE A 46 -11.91 11.86 0.25
N GLU A 47 -12.96 12.60 -0.08
CA GLU A 47 -14.04 12.91 0.86
C GLU A 47 -14.91 11.68 1.12
N GLU A 48 -15.14 10.87 0.07
CA GLU A 48 -15.98 9.69 0.12
C GLU A 48 -15.16 8.39 0.10
N ILE A 49 -15.48 7.47 1.00
CA ILE A 49 -14.79 6.17 1.12
C ILE A 49 -14.95 5.31 -0.15
N LEU A 50 -16.07 5.43 -0.84
CA LEU A 50 -16.35 4.68 -2.06
C LEU A 50 -15.40 5.07 -3.20
N GLU A 51 -15.05 6.35 -3.31
CA GLU A 51 -14.09 6.83 -4.29
C GLU A 51 -12.69 6.31 -3.99
N ALA A 52 -12.29 6.33 -2.72
CA ALA A 52 -11.02 5.77 -2.28
C ALA A 52 -10.90 4.27 -2.60
N ILE A 53 -11.97 3.49 -2.35
CA ILE A 53 -12.00 2.05 -2.67
C ILE A 53 -11.95 1.82 -4.18
N LYS A 54 -12.68 2.62 -4.97
CA LYS A 54 -12.65 2.53 -6.43
C LYS A 54 -11.24 2.80 -6.96
N ARG A 55 -10.56 3.82 -6.42
CA ARG A 55 -9.18 4.15 -6.76
C ARG A 55 -8.19 3.05 -6.38
N GLU A 56 -8.34 2.46 -5.19
CA GLU A 56 -7.52 1.33 -4.74
C GLU A 56 -7.59 0.17 -5.75
N LYS A 57 -8.81 -0.20 -6.16
CA LYS A 57 -9.03 -1.26 -7.16
C LYS A 57 -8.40 -0.92 -8.51
N GLN A 58 -8.55 0.32 -8.97
CA GLN A 58 -7.92 0.77 -10.21
C GLN A 58 -6.40 0.65 -10.14
N LEU A 59 -5.77 1.13 -9.06
CA LEU A 59 -4.32 1.03 -8.87
C LEU A 59 -3.83 -0.41 -8.83
N LYS A 60 -4.57 -1.30 -8.13
CA LYS A 60 -4.29 -2.74 -8.13
C LYS A 60 -4.38 -3.32 -9.54
N ASN A 61 -5.36 -2.96 -10.36
CA ASN A 61 -5.41 -3.45 -11.74
C ASN A 61 -4.27 -2.89 -12.62
N CYS A 62 -3.87 -1.63 -12.45
CA CYS A 62 -2.80 -1.04 -13.26
C CYS A 62 -1.41 -1.66 -12.99
N ILE A 63 -1.21 -2.25 -11.82
CA ILE A 63 0.09 -2.73 -11.34
C ILE A 63 0.21 -4.26 -11.49
N GLU A 64 -0.68 -4.93 -12.22
CA GLU A 64 -0.78 -6.41 -12.37
C GLU A 64 0.52 -7.15 -12.77
N ASN A 65 1.58 -6.42 -13.17
CA ASN A 65 2.92 -6.95 -13.41
C ASN A 65 3.85 -7.03 -12.17
N GLY A 66 3.51 -6.36 -11.07
CA GLY A 66 4.17 -6.42 -9.77
C GLY A 66 3.30 -7.20 -8.77
N ARG A 67 3.92 -7.95 -7.86
CA ARG A 67 3.20 -8.76 -6.86
C ARG A 67 2.46 -7.82 -5.90
N LEU A 68 1.17 -7.57 -6.17
CA LEU A 68 0.30 -6.65 -5.45
C LEU A 68 -0.30 -7.28 -4.20
N ILE A 69 -0.55 -6.44 -3.19
CA ILE A 69 -1.19 -6.78 -1.92
C ILE A 69 -2.07 -5.61 -1.49
#